data_AF-A0A961GFH9-F1
#
_entry.id   AF-A0A961GFH9-F1
#
_cell.length_a   1.000
_cell.length_b   1.000
_cell.length_c   1.000
_cell.angle_alpha   90.00
_cell.angle_beta   90.00
_cell.angle_gamma   90.00
#
_symmetry.space_group_name_H-M   'P 1'
#
loop_
_entity.id
_entity.type
_entity.pdbx_description
1 polymer ?
#
loop_
_entity_poly.entity_id
_entity_poly.type
_entity_poly.pdbx_seq_one_letter_code
_entity_poly.pdbx_strand_id
1 'polypeptide(L)'
;MKRALAVMGAVVMILIAVLIRSVIDNGNSSGGSKNSGIGGGPVRILCSTELKEICSSLAEDGGVSITVTDPGATVDALTEGAAADFDAWLTVGPWERVLEDNLDFTQPAPGKPKISNPFESDGQILARSPVVFVSVTDKATEKVATACGKAPAASCASSDTSLSIGIPSTRRGDGLVGLAQATAGRLGKADFDANDLADSDMSSWIATLANKSRSAKIGTSNALTIAVTKAGQFQAVVALEANTVASANRLGSAKVTYPKPVMTADVHLIPRAPATSSDPRKGQVREVPADTVNRIKELLAKSGWRVDGRVPAGVSGPKLPNGDGLPEPGVLQVLRESWGKDG
;
A
#
# COMPACT_ATOMS: atom_id res chain seq x y z
N MET A 1 -6.26 -27.14 -15.55
CA MET A 1 -7.58 -26.55 -15.26
C MET A 1 -8.32 -27.15 -14.05
N LYS A 2 -7.74 -28.07 -13.26
CA LYS A 2 -8.38 -28.60 -12.02
C LYS A 2 -7.78 -28.06 -10.71
N ARG A 3 -6.68 -27.28 -10.78
CA ARG A 3 -6.01 -26.68 -9.60
C ARG A 3 -6.40 -25.22 -9.35
N ALA A 4 -6.98 -24.52 -10.33
CA ALA A 4 -7.46 -23.14 -10.20
C ALA A 4 -8.79 -23.04 -9.42
N LEU A 5 -9.62 -24.08 -9.47
CA LEU A 5 -10.89 -24.15 -8.72
C LEU A 5 -10.70 -24.42 -7.21
N ALA A 6 -9.56 -24.98 -6.81
CA ALA A 6 -9.32 -25.33 -5.40
C ALA A 6 -8.84 -24.13 -4.56
N VAL A 7 -8.10 -23.19 -5.16
CA VAL A 7 -7.51 -22.05 -4.42
C VAL A 7 -8.51 -20.90 -4.25
N MET A 8 -9.42 -20.69 -5.21
CA MET A 8 -10.55 -19.76 -5.04
C MET A 8 -11.50 -20.20 -3.91
N GLY A 9 -11.68 -21.51 -3.71
CA GLY A 9 -12.51 -22.02 -2.62
C GLY A 9 -11.97 -21.69 -1.22
N ALA A 10 -10.64 -21.62 -1.05
CA ALA A 10 -10.02 -21.35 0.24
C ALA A 10 -10.20 -19.89 0.70
N VAL A 11 -10.10 -18.92 -0.23
CA VAL A 11 -10.31 -17.49 0.09
C VAL A 11 -11.79 -17.21 0.38
N VAL A 12 -12.70 -17.84 -0.37
CA VAL A 12 -14.16 -17.75 -0.14
C VAL A 12 -14.54 -18.39 1.19
N MET A 13 -13.94 -19.53 1.57
CA MET A 13 -14.20 -20.13 2.89
C MET A 13 -13.67 -19.30 4.06
N ILE A 14 -12.55 -18.57 3.91
CA ILE A 14 -12.05 -17.67 4.96
C ILE A 14 -13.00 -16.48 5.13
N LEU A 15 -13.53 -15.91 4.04
CA LEU A 15 -14.53 -14.83 4.10
C LEU A 15 -15.86 -15.32 4.71
N ILE A 16 -16.32 -16.53 4.38
CA ILE A 16 -17.53 -17.12 4.97
C ILE A 16 -17.34 -17.46 6.45
N ALA A 17 -16.16 -17.92 6.87
CA ALA A 17 -15.87 -18.24 8.28
C ALA A 17 -15.85 -16.99 9.18
N VAL A 18 -15.44 -15.83 8.65
CA VAL A 18 -15.51 -14.54 9.37
C VAL A 18 -16.96 -14.04 9.48
N LEU A 19 -17.78 -14.25 8.44
CA LEU A 19 -19.21 -13.89 8.47
C LEU A 19 -20.03 -14.75 9.46
N ILE A 20 -19.67 -16.02 9.68
CA ILE A 20 -20.40 -16.90 10.63
C ILE A 20 -20.10 -16.52 12.08
N ARG A 21 -18.89 -16.05 12.42
CA ARG A 21 -18.57 -15.59 13.79
C ARG A 21 -19.40 -14.37 14.20
N SER A 22 -19.76 -13.50 13.26
CA SER A 22 -20.63 -12.35 13.53
C SER A 22 -22.08 -12.70 13.85
N VAL A 23 -22.54 -13.91 13.52
CA VAL A 23 -23.94 -14.34 13.71
C VAL A 23 -24.12 -15.20 14.97
N ILE A 24 -23.06 -15.86 15.45
CA ILE A 24 -23.13 -16.73 16.63
C ILE A 24 -23.07 -15.95 17.96
N ASP A 25 -22.51 -14.74 18.01
CA ASP A 25 -22.54 -13.90 19.22
C ASP A 25 -23.92 -13.26 19.51
N ASN A 26 -24.93 -13.52 18.68
CA ASN A 26 -26.31 -13.04 18.86
C ASN A 26 -27.30 -14.14 19.30
N GLY A 27 -26.83 -15.16 20.03
CA GLY A 27 -27.68 -16.27 20.50
C GLY A 27 -27.52 -16.60 21.98
N ASN A 28 -28.50 -16.15 22.78
CA ASN A 28 -28.83 -16.56 24.15
C ASN A 28 -27.97 -16.05 25.33
N SER A 29 -28.40 -14.91 25.90
CA SER A 29 -28.64 -14.82 27.35
C SER A 29 -29.76 -13.84 27.64
N SER A 30 -30.91 -14.39 28.03
CA SER A 30 -32.09 -13.72 28.55
C SER A 30 -31.77 -12.99 29.87
N GLY A 31 -31.86 -11.66 29.85
CA GLY A 31 -31.80 -10.80 31.04
C GLY A 31 -32.12 -9.36 30.65
N GLY A 32 -33.29 -8.86 31.04
CA GLY A 32 -33.83 -7.59 30.58
C GLY A 32 -32.98 -6.38 30.96
N SER A 33 -32.82 -5.46 30.01
CA SER A 33 -32.64 -4.04 30.29
C SER A 33 -33.13 -3.24 29.09
N LYS A 34 -34.25 -2.53 29.28
CA LYS A 34 -34.72 -1.49 28.35
C LYS A 34 -33.82 -0.28 28.58
N ASN A 35 -32.81 -0.11 27.75
CA ASN A 35 -32.17 1.17 27.52
C ASN A 35 -31.78 1.26 26.05
N SER A 36 -32.47 2.14 25.32
CA SER A 36 -32.16 2.51 23.94
C SER A 36 -30.88 3.34 23.91
N GLY A 37 -29.72 2.67 23.94
CA GLY A 37 -28.39 3.24 23.76
C GLY A 37 -27.72 2.56 22.57
N ILE A 38 -27.23 3.39 21.65
CA ILE A 38 -26.48 3.05 20.43
C ILE A 38 -25.57 1.82 20.64
N GLY A 39 -25.73 0.79 19.81
CA GLY A 39 -25.02 -0.49 19.93
C GLY A 39 -23.49 -0.34 19.93
N GLY A 40 -22.88 -0.62 21.08
CA GLY A 40 -21.46 -0.41 21.38
C GLY A 40 -20.52 -1.46 20.80
N GLY A 41 -20.25 -1.38 19.49
CA GLY A 41 -19.20 -2.16 18.83
C GLY A 41 -17.95 -1.31 18.50
N PRO A 42 -16.77 -1.94 18.33
CA PRO A 42 -15.52 -1.24 18.03
C PRO A 42 -15.50 -0.64 16.62
N VAL A 43 -14.81 0.49 16.40
CA VAL A 43 -14.67 1.10 15.06
C VAL A 43 -13.89 0.18 14.14
N ARG A 44 -14.42 -0.15 12.96
CA ARG A 44 -13.80 -1.09 12.02
C ARG A 44 -12.89 -0.34 11.06
N ILE A 45 -11.59 -0.63 11.10
CA ILE A 45 -10.60 -0.03 10.20
C ILE A 45 -10.05 -1.12 9.28
N LEU A 46 -10.21 -0.91 7.98
CA LEU A 46 -9.47 -1.66 6.97
C LEU A 46 -8.07 -1.06 6.88
N CYS A 47 -7.04 -1.87 6.98
CA CYS A 47 -5.65 -1.44 7.02
C CYS A 47 -4.86 -2.06 5.87
N SER A 48 -4.02 -1.27 5.19
CA SER A 48 -3.13 -1.79 4.16
C SER A 48 -2.06 -2.71 4.76
N THR A 49 -1.58 -3.69 3.99
CA THR A 49 -0.55 -4.65 4.45
C THR A 49 0.75 -3.99 4.92
N GLU A 50 1.04 -2.79 4.42
CA GLU A 50 2.21 -1.96 4.72
C GLU A 50 2.18 -1.43 6.14
N LEU A 51 0.97 -1.25 6.68
CA LEU A 51 0.71 -0.69 8.00
C LEU A 51 0.36 -1.77 9.02
N LYS A 52 0.53 -3.05 8.67
CA LYS A 52 0.14 -4.19 9.51
C LYS A 52 0.65 -4.08 10.95
N GLU A 53 1.93 -3.75 11.15
CA GLU A 53 2.52 -3.64 12.50
C GLU A 53 1.88 -2.49 13.29
N ILE A 54 1.72 -1.32 12.68
CA ILE A 54 1.05 -0.16 13.27
C ILE A 54 -0.40 -0.49 13.65
N CYS A 55 -1.14 -1.11 12.73
CA CYS A 55 -2.53 -1.49 12.97
C CYS A 55 -2.66 -2.61 14.01
N SER A 56 -1.69 -3.50 14.11
CA SER A 56 -1.68 -4.54 15.17
C SER A 56 -1.50 -3.89 16.55
N SER A 57 -0.57 -2.95 16.70
CA SER A 57 -0.42 -2.17 17.94
C SER A 57 -1.65 -1.33 18.25
N LEU A 58 -2.32 -0.77 17.24
CA LEU A 58 -3.58 -0.03 17.45
C LEU A 58 -4.72 -0.94 17.94
N ALA A 59 -4.80 -2.18 17.44
CA ALA A 59 -5.80 -3.15 17.88
C ALA A 59 -5.61 -3.57 19.35
N GLU A 60 -4.36 -3.64 19.82
CA GLU A 60 -4.02 -3.96 21.22
C GLU A 60 -4.52 -2.90 22.21
N ASP A 61 -4.61 -1.63 21.79
CA ASP A 61 -5.12 -0.53 22.62
C ASP A 61 -6.65 -0.63 22.85
N GLY A 62 -7.36 -1.47 22.07
CA GLY A 62 -8.81 -1.64 22.15
C GLY A 62 -9.62 -0.55 21.42
N GLY A 63 -10.95 -0.70 21.37
CA GLY A 63 -11.86 0.27 20.75
C GLY A 63 -11.93 0.26 19.22
N VAL A 64 -11.00 -0.44 18.55
CA VAL A 64 -11.01 -0.66 17.10
C VAL A 64 -10.97 -2.15 16.73
N SER A 65 -11.53 -2.48 15.58
CA SER A 65 -11.42 -3.79 14.94
C SER A 65 -10.65 -3.63 13.63
N ILE A 66 -9.58 -4.40 13.46
CA ILE A 66 -8.66 -4.25 12.33
C ILE A 66 -8.80 -5.43 11.38
N THR A 67 -8.98 -5.12 10.08
CA THR A 67 -8.80 -6.08 8.99
C THR A 67 -7.62 -5.62 8.14
N VAL A 68 -6.70 -6.52 7.81
CA VAL A 68 -5.53 -6.19 6.97
C VAL A 68 -5.71 -6.78 5.58
N THR A 69 -5.53 -5.98 4.52
CA THR A 69 -5.70 -6.42 3.12
C THR A 69 -4.79 -5.63 2.18
N ASP A 70 -4.39 -6.24 1.06
CA ASP A 70 -3.65 -5.54 0.01
C ASP A 70 -4.49 -4.40 -0.55
N PRO A 71 -4.00 -3.16 -0.56
CA PRO A 71 -4.84 -2.03 -0.97
C PRO A 71 -5.22 -2.10 -2.46
N GLY A 72 -4.36 -2.64 -3.33
CA GLY A 72 -4.75 -2.94 -4.71
C GLY A 72 -5.88 -3.96 -4.82
N ALA A 73 -5.94 -4.97 -3.93
CA ALA A 73 -7.06 -5.90 -3.88
C ALA A 73 -8.36 -5.23 -3.40
N THR A 74 -8.25 -4.32 -2.43
CA THR A 74 -9.36 -3.51 -1.96
C THR A 74 -9.93 -2.66 -3.11
N VAL A 75 -9.07 -1.99 -3.88
CA VAL A 75 -9.50 -1.21 -5.05
C VAL A 75 -10.19 -2.11 -6.07
N ASP A 76 -9.59 -3.24 -6.45
CA ASP A 76 -10.18 -4.18 -7.41
C ASP A 76 -11.59 -4.61 -6.95
N ALA A 77 -11.73 -5.02 -5.68
CA ALA A 77 -13.00 -5.49 -5.14
C ALA A 77 -14.06 -4.39 -5.07
N LEU A 78 -13.70 -3.17 -4.67
CA LEU A 78 -14.63 -2.04 -4.59
C LEU A 78 -15.09 -1.60 -5.99
N THR A 79 -14.19 -1.58 -6.97
CA THR A 79 -14.51 -1.31 -8.38
C THR A 79 -15.40 -2.41 -8.98
N GLU A 80 -15.28 -3.65 -8.52
CA GLU A 80 -16.17 -4.77 -8.89
C GLU A 80 -17.51 -4.77 -8.14
N GLY A 81 -17.71 -3.84 -7.19
CA GLY A 81 -18.97 -3.63 -6.47
C GLY A 81 -19.08 -4.39 -5.15
N ALA A 82 -17.96 -4.84 -4.57
CA ALA A 82 -17.95 -5.37 -3.21
C ALA A 82 -18.43 -4.32 -2.19
N ALA A 83 -19.07 -4.79 -1.11
CA ALA A 83 -19.49 -3.91 -0.04
C ALA A 83 -18.29 -3.39 0.77
N ALA A 84 -18.27 -2.09 1.05
CA ALA A 84 -17.30 -1.47 1.96
C ALA A 84 -17.69 -1.73 3.42
N ASP A 85 -17.41 -2.94 3.93
CA ASP A 85 -17.80 -3.37 5.29
C ASP A 85 -16.80 -2.92 6.39
N PHE A 86 -16.46 -1.64 6.38
CA PHE A 86 -15.56 -1.00 7.33
C PHE A 86 -15.98 0.45 7.57
N ASP A 87 -15.52 1.07 8.64
CA ASP A 87 -15.87 2.45 8.99
C ASP A 87 -14.84 3.45 8.46
N ALA A 88 -13.56 3.05 8.36
CA ALA A 88 -12.52 3.82 7.69
C ALA A 88 -11.48 2.90 7.02
N TRP A 89 -10.77 3.45 6.03
CA TRP A 89 -9.64 2.82 5.37
C TRP A 89 -8.35 3.56 5.71
N LEU A 90 -7.42 2.87 6.36
CA LEU A 90 -6.07 3.35 6.64
C LEU A 90 -5.11 2.71 5.63
N THR A 91 -4.62 3.49 4.67
CA THR A 91 -3.85 2.99 3.54
C THR A 91 -2.61 3.83 3.27
N VAL A 92 -1.65 3.25 2.55
CA VAL A 92 -0.50 3.98 1.99
C VAL A 92 -0.85 4.30 0.56
N GLY A 93 -0.93 5.59 0.21
CA GLY A 93 -1.28 6.09 -1.11
C GLY A 93 -0.46 5.46 -2.24
N PRO A 94 -0.95 5.49 -3.48
CA PRO A 94 -2.00 6.41 -3.98
C PRO A 94 -3.40 5.78 -4.19
N TRP A 95 -3.74 4.73 -3.44
CA TRP A 95 -4.90 3.88 -3.76
C TRP A 95 -6.27 4.55 -3.68
N GLU A 96 -6.40 5.61 -2.89
CA GLU A 96 -7.63 6.39 -2.79
C GLU A 96 -8.00 7.06 -4.11
N ARG A 97 -7.03 7.74 -4.74
CA ARG A 97 -7.23 8.40 -6.03
C ARG A 97 -7.34 7.38 -7.17
N VAL A 98 -6.61 6.27 -7.08
CA VAL A 98 -6.73 5.17 -8.07
C VAL A 98 -8.12 4.54 -8.01
N LEU A 99 -8.72 4.38 -6.83
CA LEU A 99 -10.10 3.91 -6.73
C LEU A 99 -11.08 4.89 -7.36
N GLU A 100 -10.97 6.17 -7.04
CA GLU A 100 -11.85 7.21 -7.58
C GLU A 100 -11.82 7.23 -9.11
N ASP A 101 -10.62 7.27 -9.69
CA ASP A 101 -10.41 7.23 -11.14
C ASP A 101 -11.02 5.95 -11.77
N ASN A 102 -10.76 4.79 -11.18
CA ASN A 102 -11.31 3.52 -11.65
C ASN A 102 -12.85 3.50 -11.62
N LEU A 103 -13.48 4.05 -10.58
CA LEU A 103 -14.94 4.13 -10.48
C LEU A 103 -15.54 5.07 -11.53
N ASP A 104 -14.82 6.11 -11.94
CA ASP A 104 -15.27 7.03 -12.98
C ASP A 104 -15.22 6.45 -14.39
N PHE A 105 -14.23 5.60 -14.68
CA PHE A 105 -14.15 4.88 -15.95
C PHE A 105 -14.96 3.58 -16.00
N THR A 106 -15.43 3.08 -14.85
CA THR A 106 -16.24 1.86 -14.80
C THR A 106 -17.66 2.11 -15.30
N GLN A 107 -17.97 1.57 -16.48
CA GLN A 107 -19.30 1.58 -17.06
C GLN A 107 -20.24 0.61 -16.31
N PRO A 108 -21.46 1.03 -15.92
CA PRO A 108 -22.42 0.11 -15.33
C PRO A 108 -22.84 -0.94 -16.35
N ALA A 109 -22.96 -2.19 -15.90
CA ALA A 109 -23.61 -3.22 -16.71
C ALA A 109 -25.06 -2.81 -17.06
N PRO A 110 -25.61 -3.21 -18.22
CA PRO A 110 -26.98 -2.86 -18.59
C PRO A 110 -27.98 -3.18 -17.48
N GLY A 111 -28.76 -2.17 -17.07
CA GLY A 111 -29.77 -2.29 -16.02
C GLY A 111 -29.24 -2.28 -14.58
N LYS A 112 -27.94 -2.04 -14.35
CA LYS A 112 -27.36 -1.85 -13.01
C LYS A 112 -27.00 -0.38 -12.75
N PRO A 113 -27.12 0.12 -11.51
CA PRO A 113 -26.64 1.46 -11.17
C PRO A 113 -25.10 1.54 -11.22
N LYS A 114 -24.57 2.74 -11.49
CA LYS A 114 -23.12 3.03 -11.34
C LYS A 114 -22.71 2.72 -9.89
N ILE A 115 -21.55 2.11 -9.72
CA ILE A 115 -20.97 1.87 -8.41
C ILE A 115 -20.58 3.23 -7.83
N SER A 116 -21.05 3.53 -6.62
CA SER A 116 -20.76 4.81 -5.96
C SER A 116 -19.44 4.74 -5.21
N ASN A 117 -18.72 5.86 -5.13
CA ASN A 117 -17.55 5.97 -4.26
C ASN A 117 -18.02 5.75 -2.80
N PRO A 118 -17.41 4.79 -2.05
CA PRO A 118 -17.78 4.54 -0.68
C PRO A 118 -17.27 5.61 0.30
N PHE A 119 -16.47 6.59 -0.11
CA PHE A 119 -15.82 7.59 0.75
C PHE A 119 -16.47 8.98 0.66
N GLU A 120 -16.35 9.79 1.73
CA GLU A 120 -16.88 11.18 1.77
C GLU A 120 -15.93 12.23 1.20
N SER A 121 -14.63 11.97 1.29
CA SER A 121 -13.55 12.89 0.94
C SER A 121 -12.26 12.12 0.65
N ASP A 122 -11.24 12.83 0.17
CA ASP A 122 -9.88 12.32 -0.15
C ASP A 122 -9.13 11.76 1.09
N GLY A 123 -9.73 11.87 2.28
CA GLY A 123 -9.16 11.44 3.54
C GLY A 123 -8.12 12.41 4.11
N GLN A 124 -7.70 12.14 5.34
CA GLN A 124 -6.65 12.91 6.01
C GLN A 124 -5.29 12.25 5.78
N ILE A 125 -4.30 13.03 5.28
CA ILE A 125 -2.90 12.61 5.29
C ILE A 125 -2.38 12.67 6.73
N LEU A 126 -1.94 11.52 7.25
CA LEU A 126 -1.44 11.37 8.61
C LEU A 126 0.09 11.37 8.68
N ALA A 127 0.75 10.91 7.62
CA ALA A 127 2.21 10.85 7.55
C ALA A 127 2.69 10.70 6.10
N ARG A 128 3.99 10.91 5.89
CA ARG A 128 4.64 10.79 4.58
C ARG A 128 5.98 10.09 4.72
N SER A 129 6.38 9.32 3.70
CA SER A 129 7.73 8.75 3.62
C SER A 129 8.26 8.81 2.19
N PRO A 130 9.47 9.36 1.95
CA PRO A 130 10.05 9.39 0.63
C PRO A 130 10.49 7.99 0.19
N VAL A 131 10.42 7.74 -1.12
CA VAL A 131 11.02 6.56 -1.72
C VAL A 131 12.53 6.66 -1.62
N VAL A 132 13.15 5.57 -1.20
CA VAL A 132 14.59 5.41 -1.12
C VAL A 132 15.05 4.19 -1.90
N PHE A 133 16.28 4.26 -2.40
CA PHE A 133 16.98 3.12 -2.96
C PHE A 133 18.08 2.70 -1.99
N VAL A 134 17.99 1.47 -1.51
CA VAL A 134 18.87 0.92 -0.48
C VAL A 134 19.75 -0.16 -1.08
N SER A 135 21.07 0.06 -1.07
CA SER A 135 22.06 -0.98 -1.38
C SER A 135 22.51 -1.61 -0.08
N VAL A 136 22.33 -2.93 0.09
CA VAL A 136 22.38 -3.56 1.43
C VAL A 136 23.78 -3.77 2.00
N THR A 137 24.83 -3.63 1.18
CA THR A 137 26.24 -3.71 1.60
C THR A 137 27.11 -2.80 0.73
N ASP A 138 28.35 -2.54 1.14
CA ASP A 138 29.33 -1.81 0.33
C ASP A 138 29.61 -2.52 -1.00
N LYS A 139 29.79 -3.85 -0.97
CA LYS A 139 29.97 -4.67 -2.18
C LYS A 139 28.74 -4.61 -3.10
N ALA A 140 27.54 -4.57 -2.54
CA ALA A 140 26.33 -4.37 -3.33
C ALA A 140 26.30 -2.98 -3.96
N THR A 141 26.70 -1.95 -3.21
CA THR A 141 26.80 -0.57 -3.71
C THR A 141 27.74 -0.48 -4.90
N GLU A 142 28.94 -1.05 -4.81
CA GLU A 142 29.90 -1.10 -5.91
C GLU A 142 29.33 -1.84 -7.13
N LYS A 143 28.73 -3.01 -6.90
CA LYS A 143 28.14 -3.81 -7.96
C LYS A 143 27.01 -3.08 -8.69
N VAL A 144 26.10 -2.45 -7.95
CA VAL A 144 25.02 -1.64 -8.53
C VAL A 144 25.62 -0.47 -9.29
N ALA A 145 26.64 0.21 -8.75
CA ALA A 145 27.29 1.32 -9.44
C ALA A 145 27.98 0.90 -10.75
N THR A 146 28.58 -0.29 -10.80
CA THR A 146 29.16 -0.85 -12.03
C THR A 146 28.09 -1.20 -13.06
N ALA A 147 26.99 -1.83 -12.63
CA ALA A 147 25.95 -2.34 -13.52
C ALA A 147 24.95 -1.25 -13.99
N CYS A 148 24.79 -0.19 -13.20
CA CYS A 148 23.76 0.84 -13.36
C CYS A 148 24.33 2.26 -13.56
N GLY A 149 25.65 2.42 -13.48
CA GLY A 149 26.31 3.72 -13.50
C GLY A 149 26.50 4.35 -12.11
N LYS A 150 27.26 5.45 -12.05
CA LYS A 150 27.80 6.03 -10.80
C LYS A 150 26.73 6.57 -9.82
N ALA A 151 25.51 6.82 -10.28
CA ALA A 151 24.37 7.24 -9.47
C ALA A 151 23.30 6.13 -9.49
N PRO A 152 23.43 5.10 -8.66
CA PRO A 152 22.51 3.96 -8.69
C PRO A 152 21.10 4.41 -8.34
N ALA A 153 20.13 4.01 -9.17
CA ALA A 153 18.73 4.37 -9.03
C ALA A 153 17.83 3.14 -9.23
N ALA A 154 16.61 3.24 -8.74
CA ALA A 154 15.55 2.25 -8.91
C ALA A 154 15.26 1.92 -10.39
N SER A 155 15.63 2.82 -11.31
CA SER A 155 15.45 2.64 -12.76
C SER A 155 16.36 1.59 -13.40
N CYS A 156 17.31 1.03 -12.66
CA CYS A 156 18.29 0.10 -13.21
C CYS A 156 17.67 -1.28 -13.54
N ALA A 157 17.48 -1.54 -14.82
CA ALA A 157 17.08 -2.86 -15.35
C ALA A 157 18.25 -3.58 -16.04
N SER A 158 19.47 -3.49 -15.47
CA SER A 158 20.69 -4.02 -16.10
C SER A 158 20.56 -5.48 -16.56
N SER A 159 21.15 -5.80 -17.72
CA SER A 159 21.23 -7.16 -18.26
C SER A 159 22.13 -8.10 -17.43
N ASP A 160 22.87 -7.58 -16.45
CA ASP A 160 23.59 -8.39 -15.48
C ASP A 160 22.61 -9.25 -14.66
N THR A 161 22.57 -10.54 -14.96
CA THR A 161 21.72 -11.54 -14.29
C THR A 161 22.12 -11.78 -12.84
N SER A 162 23.33 -11.39 -12.45
CA SER A 162 23.80 -11.51 -11.08
C SER A 162 23.34 -10.35 -10.18
N LEU A 163 22.75 -9.30 -10.76
CA LEU A 163 22.15 -8.18 -10.03
C LEU A 163 20.65 -8.41 -9.80
N SER A 164 20.28 -8.54 -8.52
CA SER A 164 18.92 -8.64 -8.01
C SER A 164 18.52 -7.35 -7.32
N ILE A 165 17.53 -6.68 -7.89
CA ILE A 165 16.91 -5.46 -7.36
C ILE A 165 15.46 -5.80 -7.01
N GLY A 166 15.08 -5.52 -5.76
CA GLY A 166 13.73 -5.79 -5.27
C GLY A 166 12.86 -4.53 -5.30
N ILE A 167 11.73 -4.59 -6.00
CA ILE A 167 10.60 -3.67 -5.85
C ILE A 167 9.49 -4.42 -5.12
N PRO A 168 8.85 -3.84 -4.08
CA PRO A 168 7.69 -4.45 -3.45
C PRO A 168 6.55 -4.68 -4.45
N SER A 169 5.60 -5.56 -4.11
CA SER A 169 4.39 -5.79 -4.91
C SER A 169 3.71 -4.47 -5.28
N THR A 170 3.34 -4.29 -6.54
CA THR A 170 2.63 -3.09 -7.00
C THR A 170 1.17 -3.05 -6.57
N ARG A 171 0.69 -4.08 -5.85
CA ARG A 171 -0.60 -4.06 -5.13
C ARG A 171 -0.50 -3.39 -3.76
N ARG A 172 0.70 -3.06 -3.32
CA ARG A 172 1.00 -2.25 -2.13
C ARG A 172 1.34 -0.82 -2.56
N GLY A 173 1.07 0.16 -1.71
CA GLY A 173 1.43 1.56 -1.92
C GLY A 173 2.93 1.75 -2.01
N ASP A 174 3.71 1.12 -1.12
CA ASP A 174 5.19 1.19 -1.18
C ASP A 174 5.77 0.63 -2.49
N GLY A 175 5.15 -0.41 -3.07
CA GLY A 175 5.53 -0.96 -4.37
C GLY A 175 5.09 -0.12 -5.56
N LEU A 176 3.86 0.39 -5.57
CA LEU A 176 3.35 1.21 -6.68
C LEU A 176 4.08 2.56 -6.76
N VAL A 177 4.26 3.24 -5.63
CA VAL A 177 5.05 4.49 -5.55
C VAL A 177 6.51 4.21 -5.91
N GLY A 178 7.06 3.08 -5.47
CA GLY A 178 8.41 2.64 -5.83
C GLY A 178 8.59 2.42 -7.34
N LEU A 179 7.60 1.82 -8.00
CA LEU A 179 7.60 1.62 -9.45
C LEU A 179 7.45 2.95 -10.20
N ALA A 180 6.59 3.86 -9.73
CA ALA A 180 6.47 5.21 -10.28
C ALA A 180 7.81 5.96 -10.19
N GLN A 181 8.51 5.86 -9.05
CA GLN A 181 9.83 6.45 -8.84
C GLN A 181 10.88 5.88 -9.81
N ALA A 182 10.88 4.56 -10.03
CA ALA A 182 11.76 3.89 -10.98
C ALA A 182 11.48 4.35 -12.42
N THR A 183 10.21 4.49 -12.78
CA THR A 183 9.74 4.94 -14.08
C THR A 183 10.16 6.39 -14.33
N ALA A 184 9.95 7.28 -13.36
CA ALA A 184 10.44 8.65 -13.45
C ALA A 184 11.96 8.73 -13.60
N GLY A 185 12.70 7.88 -12.89
CA GLY A 185 14.15 7.78 -13.04
C GLY A 185 14.60 7.24 -14.39
N ARG A 186 13.79 6.41 -15.07
CA ARG A 186 14.06 5.90 -16.42
C ARG A 186 13.78 6.96 -17.48
N LEU A 187 12.66 7.67 -17.34
CA LEU A 187 12.23 8.72 -18.27
C LEU A 187 12.95 10.05 -18.06
N GLY A 188 13.55 10.25 -16.88
CA GLY A 188 14.20 11.51 -16.51
C GLY A 188 13.23 12.64 -16.13
N LYS A 189 11.94 12.33 -15.96
CA LYS A 189 10.86 13.28 -15.63
C LYS A 189 9.84 12.64 -14.67
N ALA A 190 9.15 13.43 -13.84
CA ALA A 190 8.11 12.94 -12.91
C ALA A 190 6.70 13.00 -13.50
N ASP A 191 6.46 13.92 -14.44
CA ASP A 191 5.20 14.20 -15.12
C ASP A 191 5.06 13.35 -16.39
N PHE A 192 5.12 12.03 -16.23
CA PHE A 192 4.90 11.10 -17.34
C PHE A 192 3.43 10.71 -17.47
N ASP A 193 3.01 10.39 -18.69
CA ASP A 193 1.64 10.00 -19.02
C ASP A 193 1.57 8.54 -19.54
N ALA A 194 0.36 8.07 -19.83
CA ALA A 194 0.14 6.70 -20.29
C ALA A 194 0.78 6.41 -21.67
N ASN A 195 0.98 7.42 -22.52
CA ASN A 195 1.65 7.23 -23.81
C ASN A 195 3.15 6.98 -23.65
N ASP A 196 3.78 7.57 -22.62
CA ASP A 196 5.18 7.28 -22.27
C ASP A 196 5.37 5.78 -21.89
N LEU A 197 4.31 5.12 -21.43
CA LEU A 197 4.31 3.70 -21.04
C LEU A 197 4.01 2.75 -22.22
N ALA A 198 3.44 3.26 -23.31
CA ALA A 198 3.01 2.45 -24.45
C ALA A 198 4.18 1.99 -25.36
N ASP A 199 5.38 2.52 -25.15
CA ASP A 199 6.58 2.15 -25.92
C ASP A 199 7.04 0.70 -25.62
N SER A 200 7.48 -0.02 -26.65
CA SER A 200 7.94 -1.40 -26.53
C SER A 200 9.24 -1.57 -25.71
N ASP A 201 10.16 -0.59 -25.77
CA ASP A 201 11.35 -0.55 -24.91
C ASP A 201 10.93 -0.39 -23.45
N MET A 202 9.93 0.45 -23.19
CA MET A 202 9.40 0.67 -21.84
C MET A 202 8.76 -0.61 -21.29
N SER A 203 7.93 -1.27 -22.08
CA SER A 203 7.32 -2.55 -21.71
C SER A 203 8.37 -3.64 -21.43
N SER A 204 9.42 -3.73 -22.26
CA SER A 204 10.55 -4.67 -22.08
C SER A 204 11.34 -4.38 -20.79
N TRP A 205 11.56 -3.10 -20.51
CA TRP A 205 12.23 -2.63 -19.30
C TRP A 205 11.42 -2.96 -18.04
N ILE A 206 10.11 -2.70 -18.02
CA ILE A 206 9.20 -3.06 -16.91
C ILE A 206 9.26 -4.57 -16.67
N ALA A 207 9.15 -5.39 -17.73
CA ALA A 207 9.21 -6.85 -17.61
C ALA A 207 10.55 -7.33 -17.03
N THR A 208 11.66 -6.69 -17.40
CA THR A 208 12.98 -7.01 -16.86
C THR A 208 13.08 -6.70 -15.36
N LEU A 209 12.56 -5.54 -14.93
CA LEU A 209 12.50 -5.18 -13.50
C LEU A 209 11.59 -6.12 -12.70
N ALA A 210 10.42 -6.46 -13.25
CA ALA A 210 9.48 -7.38 -12.62
C ALA A 210 10.12 -8.77 -12.42
N ASN A 211 10.81 -9.29 -13.43
CA ASN A 211 11.50 -10.59 -13.33
C ASN A 211 12.58 -10.60 -12.24
N LYS A 212 13.35 -9.52 -12.11
CA LYS A 212 14.36 -9.39 -11.04
C LYS A 212 13.71 -9.30 -9.65
N SER A 213 12.63 -8.53 -9.51
CA SER A 213 11.92 -8.36 -8.24
C SER A 213 11.24 -9.66 -7.77
N ARG A 214 10.69 -10.44 -8.70
CA ARG A 214 10.00 -11.72 -8.42
C ARG A 214 10.94 -12.88 -8.11
N SER A 215 12.25 -12.71 -8.29
CA SER A 215 13.24 -13.77 -8.06
C SER A 215 13.27 -14.25 -6.60
N ALA A 216 12.90 -13.39 -5.65
CA ALA A 216 12.51 -13.78 -4.31
C ALA A 216 10.98 -13.78 -4.22
N LYS A 217 10.37 -14.81 -3.62
CA LYS A 217 8.95 -14.75 -3.25
C LYS A 217 8.78 -13.66 -2.19
N ILE A 218 8.53 -12.42 -2.61
CA ILE A 218 8.39 -11.26 -1.72
C ILE A 218 7.13 -11.41 -0.85
N GLY A 219 6.07 -12.05 -1.39
CA GLY A 219 4.84 -12.31 -0.66
C GLY A 219 4.28 -11.03 -0.04
N THR A 220 3.85 -11.11 1.22
CA THR A 220 3.36 -9.94 1.99
C THR A 220 4.45 -9.23 2.79
N SER A 221 5.72 -9.65 2.69
CA SER A 221 6.84 -9.01 3.37
C SER A 221 7.37 -7.86 2.52
N ASN A 222 7.83 -6.77 3.14
CA ASN A 222 8.47 -5.70 2.37
C ASN A 222 9.85 -6.19 1.84
N ALA A 223 10.25 -5.69 0.67
CA ALA A 223 11.48 -6.13 0.00
C ALA A 223 12.74 -5.86 0.84
N LEU A 224 12.76 -4.76 1.61
CA LEU A 224 13.88 -4.41 2.49
C LEU A 224 14.07 -5.41 3.62
N THR A 225 13.00 -5.84 4.27
CA THR A 225 13.02 -6.87 5.32
C THR A 225 13.61 -8.15 4.75
N ILE A 226 13.21 -8.56 3.53
CA ILE A 226 13.80 -9.73 2.88
C ILE A 226 15.29 -9.51 2.62
N ALA A 227 15.67 -8.35 2.07
CA ALA A 227 17.05 -8.05 1.73
C ALA A 227 17.99 -8.07 2.96
N VAL A 228 17.51 -7.60 4.12
CA VAL A 228 18.31 -7.60 5.37
C VAL A 228 18.20 -8.89 6.19
N THR A 229 17.19 -9.74 5.97
CA THR A 229 17.03 -11.02 6.72
C THR A 229 17.48 -12.24 5.95
N LYS A 230 17.50 -12.18 4.61
CA LYS A 230 17.88 -13.28 3.72
C LYS A 230 19.03 -12.81 2.83
N ALA A 231 20.25 -12.93 3.37
CA ALA A 231 21.46 -12.51 2.67
C ALA A 231 21.53 -13.10 1.25
N GLY A 232 21.83 -12.25 0.27
CA GLY A 232 21.98 -12.63 -1.13
C GLY A 232 20.70 -12.68 -1.96
N GLN A 233 19.50 -12.49 -1.37
CA GLN A 233 18.25 -12.42 -2.15
C GLN A 233 18.15 -11.14 -3.00
N PHE A 234 18.50 -10.01 -2.41
CA PHE A 234 18.56 -8.71 -3.08
C PHE A 234 19.88 -8.02 -2.76
N GLN A 235 20.52 -7.43 -3.77
CA GLN A 235 21.67 -6.54 -3.56
C GLN A 235 21.21 -5.10 -3.34
N ALA A 236 20.08 -4.71 -3.94
CA ALA A 236 19.44 -3.45 -3.65
C ALA A 236 17.92 -3.56 -3.67
N VAL A 237 17.25 -2.62 -3.02
CA VAL A 237 15.80 -2.57 -3.00
C VAL A 237 15.29 -1.14 -3.09
N VAL A 238 14.09 -1.02 -3.67
CA VAL A 238 13.24 0.16 -3.50
C VAL A 238 12.44 -0.03 -2.21
N ALA A 239 12.45 0.98 -1.35
CA ALA A 239 11.75 0.98 -0.07
C ALA A 239 11.28 2.39 0.29
N LEU A 240 10.51 2.51 1.36
CA LEU A 240 10.26 3.80 2.00
C LEU A 240 11.31 4.07 3.08
N GLU A 241 11.66 5.34 3.31
CA GLU A 241 12.57 5.73 4.40
C GLU A 241 12.09 5.22 5.76
N ALA A 242 10.77 5.16 6.01
CA ALA A 242 10.23 4.60 7.23
C ALA A 242 10.67 3.14 7.45
N ASN A 243 10.80 2.35 6.37
CA ASN A 243 11.28 0.97 6.47
C ASN A 243 12.78 0.88 6.82
N THR A 244 13.58 1.89 6.44
CA THR A 244 15.02 1.90 6.76
C THR A 244 15.23 2.20 8.24
N VAL A 245 14.45 3.12 8.82
CA VAL A 245 14.45 3.39 10.27
C VAL A 245 14.06 2.14 11.04
N ALA A 246 12.97 1.46 10.64
CA ALA A 246 12.54 0.21 11.26
C ALA A 246 13.59 -0.92 11.16
N SER A 247 14.46 -0.87 10.14
CA SER A 247 15.51 -1.86 9.89
C SER A 247 16.90 -1.41 10.33
N ALA A 248 17.04 -0.25 11.00
CA ALA A 248 18.33 0.41 11.22
C ALA A 248 19.40 -0.52 11.84
N ASN A 249 19.00 -1.31 12.84
CA ASN A 249 19.89 -2.26 13.52
C ASN A 249 20.42 -3.39 12.62
N ARG A 250 19.77 -3.64 11.49
CA ARG A 250 20.13 -4.68 10.51
C ARG A 250 20.79 -4.13 9.25
N LEU A 251 20.75 -2.82 9.06
CA LEU A 251 21.25 -2.19 7.85
C LEU A 251 22.77 -2.13 7.80
N GLY A 252 23.49 -2.14 8.94
CA GLY A 252 24.95 -2.23 8.94
C GLY A 252 25.60 -1.17 8.03
N SER A 253 26.33 -1.61 6.99
CA SER A 253 26.93 -0.75 5.97
C SER A 253 26.04 -0.47 4.74
N ALA A 254 24.72 -0.59 4.89
CA ALA A 254 23.80 -0.26 3.80
C ALA A 254 23.87 1.23 3.44
N LYS A 255 23.83 1.50 2.13
CA LYS A 255 23.78 2.85 1.59
C LYS A 255 22.35 3.19 1.19
N VAL A 256 21.80 4.22 1.81
CA VAL A 256 20.49 4.78 1.47
C VAL A 256 20.71 5.98 0.54
N THR A 257 19.98 5.98 -0.58
CA THR A 257 19.99 7.08 -1.55
C THR A 257 18.56 7.53 -1.84
N TYR A 258 18.40 8.82 -2.14
CA TYR A 258 17.12 9.44 -2.48
C TYR A 258 17.11 9.70 -3.98
N PRO A 259 16.36 8.90 -4.78
CA PRO A 259 16.27 9.11 -6.22
C PRO A 259 15.70 10.50 -6.53
N LYS A 260 16.12 11.09 -7.66
CA LYS A 260 15.56 12.34 -8.17
C LYS A 260 14.67 12.04 -9.38
N PRO A 261 13.49 12.70 -9.51
CA PRO A 261 12.81 13.50 -8.48
C PRO A 261 12.38 12.62 -7.29
N VAL A 262 12.29 13.18 -6.08
CA VAL A 262 11.89 12.40 -4.89
C VAL A 262 10.37 12.30 -4.87
N MET A 263 9.84 11.09 -5.02
CA MET A 263 8.44 10.78 -4.77
C MET A 263 8.21 10.33 -3.33
N THR A 264 6.99 10.49 -2.84
CA THR A 264 6.63 10.06 -1.48
C THR A 264 5.39 9.20 -1.48
N ALA A 265 5.34 8.29 -0.52
CA ALA A 265 4.11 7.58 -0.17
C ALA A 265 3.50 8.25 1.04
N ASP A 266 2.20 8.53 0.96
CA ASP A 266 1.44 9.22 2.00
C ASP A 266 0.55 8.20 2.73
N VAL A 267 0.37 8.35 4.04
CA VAL A 267 -0.56 7.51 4.82
C VAL A 267 -1.88 8.26 4.92
N HIS A 268 -2.93 7.71 4.32
CA HIS A 268 -4.27 8.28 4.32
C HIS A 268 -5.18 7.53 5.30
N LEU A 269 -5.94 8.29 6.09
CA LEU A 269 -7.11 7.80 6.80
C LEU A 269 -8.37 8.33 6.11
N ILE A 270 -9.14 7.43 5.51
CA ILE A 270 -10.26 7.78 4.63
C ILE A 270 -11.55 7.26 5.27
N PRO A 271 -12.42 8.14 5.79
CA PRO A 271 -13.68 7.72 6.41
C PRO A 271 -14.68 7.25 5.35
N ARG A 272 -15.41 6.16 5.64
CA ARG A 272 -16.51 5.70 4.79
C ARG A 272 -17.66 6.70 4.84
N ALA A 273 -18.29 6.95 3.70
CA ALA A 273 -19.52 7.72 3.64
C ALA A 273 -20.66 7.05 4.39
N PRO A 274 -21.41 7.81 5.22
CA PRO A 274 -22.61 7.33 5.87
C PRO A 274 -23.63 6.92 4.84
N ALA A 275 -24.54 6.06 5.27
CA ALA A 275 -25.64 5.64 4.45
C ALA A 275 -26.49 6.84 4.01
N THR A 276 -26.65 7.03 2.71
CA THR A 276 -27.72 7.87 2.18
C THR A 276 -28.97 7.00 2.01
N SER A 277 -30.15 7.61 2.09
CA SER A 277 -31.44 6.91 1.90
C SER A 277 -31.57 6.19 0.54
N SER A 278 -30.67 6.48 -0.40
CA SER A 278 -30.60 5.92 -1.75
C SER A 278 -29.68 4.70 -1.91
N ASP A 279 -28.87 4.33 -0.91
CA ASP A 279 -27.98 3.16 -1.00
C ASP A 279 -27.99 2.32 0.31
N PRO A 280 -28.91 1.36 0.44
CA PRO A 280 -29.05 0.53 1.63
C PRO A 280 -27.87 -0.42 1.87
N ARG A 281 -26.89 -0.48 0.96
CA ARG A 281 -25.64 -1.25 1.14
C ARG A 281 -24.64 -0.57 2.06
N LYS A 282 -24.87 0.70 2.39
CA LYS A 282 -24.08 1.43 3.39
C LYS A 282 -24.74 1.17 4.75
N GLY A 283 -24.16 0.27 5.56
CA GLY A 283 -24.57 0.13 6.97
C GLY A 283 -24.22 1.38 7.78
N GLN A 284 -24.60 1.44 9.07
CA GLN A 284 -24.16 2.50 9.98
C GLN A 284 -22.62 2.66 9.93
N VAL A 285 -22.15 3.90 9.77
CA VAL A 285 -20.73 4.27 9.86
C VAL A 285 -20.47 4.81 11.24
N ARG A 286 -19.36 4.39 11.86
CA ARG A 286 -18.85 5.00 13.09
C ARG A 286 -17.75 5.99 12.75
N GLU A 287 -17.78 7.15 13.39
CA GLU A 287 -16.68 8.11 13.28
C GLU A 287 -15.42 7.54 13.97
N VAL A 288 -14.25 7.79 13.38
CA VAL A 288 -12.97 7.44 14.01
C VAL A 288 -12.65 8.50 15.08
N PRO A 289 -12.57 8.13 16.37
CA PRO A 289 -12.31 9.11 17.44
C PRO A 289 -11.00 9.86 17.24
N ALA A 290 -10.95 11.14 17.61
CA ALA A 290 -9.75 11.96 17.51
C ALA A 290 -8.55 11.35 18.25
N ASP A 291 -8.78 10.72 19.40
CA ASP A 291 -7.73 10.04 20.18
C ASP A 291 -7.15 8.84 19.41
N THR A 292 -7.98 8.10 18.67
CA THR A 292 -7.53 7.04 17.77
C THR A 292 -6.65 7.61 16.65
N VAL A 293 -7.04 8.74 16.05
CA VAL A 293 -6.22 9.42 15.02
C VAL A 293 -4.88 9.89 15.58
N ASN A 294 -4.87 10.48 16.77
CA ASN A 294 -3.64 10.91 17.45
C ASN A 294 -2.73 9.72 17.76
N ARG A 295 -3.32 8.60 18.20
CA ARG A 295 -2.60 7.35 18.44
C ARG A 295 -1.98 6.78 17.17
N ILE A 296 -2.69 6.79 16.04
CA ILE A 296 -2.14 6.38 14.73
C ILE A 296 -0.92 7.24 14.39
N LYS A 297 -1.01 8.57 14.54
CA LYS A 297 0.11 9.50 14.30
C LYS A 297 1.31 9.22 15.20
N GLU A 298 1.10 8.84 16.46
CA GLU A 298 2.19 8.43 17.36
C GLU A 298 2.88 7.15 16.91
N LEU A 299 2.10 6.12 16.55
CA LEU A 299 2.63 4.85 16.07
C LEU A 299 3.40 5.03 14.75
N LEU A 300 2.85 5.83 13.82
CA LEU A 300 3.52 6.20 12.58
C LEU A 300 4.88 6.87 12.82
N ALA A 301 4.93 7.88 13.70
CA ALA A 301 6.16 8.57 14.04
C ALA A 301 7.20 7.62 14.68
N LYS A 302 6.76 6.72 15.58
CA LYS A 302 7.63 5.69 16.18
C LYS A 302 8.17 4.69 15.16
N SER A 303 7.40 4.41 14.11
CA SER A 303 7.79 3.55 12.99
C SER A 303 8.60 4.28 11.90
N GLY A 304 9.04 5.51 12.14
CA GLY A 304 9.92 6.25 11.22
C GLY A 304 9.21 7.02 10.10
N TRP A 305 7.87 7.07 10.10
CA TRP A 305 7.13 7.92 9.17
C TRP A 305 7.21 9.39 9.57
N ARG A 306 7.34 10.29 8.59
CA ARG A 306 7.37 11.73 8.84
C ARG A 306 5.95 12.22 9.08
N VAL A 307 5.68 12.67 10.30
CA VAL A 307 4.38 13.22 10.71
C VAL A 307 4.54 14.71 10.90
N ASP A 308 3.57 15.52 10.45
CA ASP A 308 3.65 16.96 10.61
C ASP A 308 3.86 17.36 12.08
N GLY A 309 4.84 18.25 12.31
CA GLY A 309 5.27 18.66 13.65
C GLY A 309 6.06 17.61 14.44
N ARG A 310 6.37 16.45 13.87
CA ARG A 310 7.13 15.35 14.51
C ARG A 310 8.17 14.77 13.55
N VAL A 311 9.43 15.15 13.72
CA VAL A 311 10.55 14.55 12.97
C VAL A 311 10.97 13.26 13.70
N PRO A 312 10.90 12.07 13.06
CA PRO A 312 11.34 10.83 13.69
C PRO A 312 12.85 10.82 13.93
N ALA A 313 13.28 10.20 15.03
CA ALA A 313 14.70 10.00 15.28
C ALA A 313 15.32 9.14 14.16
N GLY A 314 16.49 9.55 13.67
CA GLY A 314 17.19 8.85 12.59
C GLY A 314 16.75 9.22 11.16
N VAL A 315 15.78 10.12 11.01
CA VAL A 315 15.41 10.70 9.71
C VAL A 315 16.29 11.92 9.42
N SER A 316 17.11 11.84 8.36
CA SER A 316 17.98 12.92 7.90
C SER A 316 17.84 13.21 6.40
N GLY A 317 16.86 12.58 5.73
CA GLY A 317 16.65 12.74 4.29
C GLY A 317 16.21 14.15 3.87
N PRO A 318 16.04 14.37 2.56
CA PRO A 318 15.75 15.69 2.01
C PRO A 318 14.44 16.28 2.53
N LYS A 319 14.25 17.59 2.38
CA LYS A 319 12.93 18.20 2.52
C LYS A 319 11.97 17.53 1.54
N LEU A 320 10.77 17.18 2.03
CA LEU A 320 9.76 16.54 1.19
C LEU A 320 9.18 17.56 0.18
N PRO A 321 8.79 17.11 -1.02
CA PRO A 321 7.96 17.93 -1.90
C PRO A 321 6.63 18.30 -1.23
N ASN A 322 5.98 19.36 -1.73
CA ASN A 322 4.70 19.81 -1.20
C ASN A 322 3.60 18.74 -1.42
N GLY A 323 3.56 18.13 -2.62
CA GLY A 323 2.74 16.95 -2.92
C GLY A 323 3.55 15.64 -2.80
N ASP A 324 2.98 14.55 -3.29
CA ASP A 324 3.64 13.23 -3.36
C ASP A 324 4.58 13.06 -4.57
N GLY A 325 4.44 13.93 -5.58
CA GLY A 325 5.20 13.89 -6.82
C GLY A 325 4.82 12.72 -7.74
N LEU A 326 3.66 12.09 -7.51
CA LEU A 326 3.17 10.99 -8.33
C LEU A 326 2.45 11.51 -9.59
N PRO A 327 2.46 10.75 -10.70
CA PRO A 327 1.64 11.05 -11.87
C PRO A 327 0.14 10.84 -11.59
N GLU A 328 -0.69 11.19 -12.56
CA GLU A 328 -2.15 11.03 -12.47
C GLU A 328 -2.58 9.59 -12.15
N PRO A 329 -3.71 9.38 -11.44
CA PRO A 329 -4.14 8.06 -10.98
C PRO A 329 -4.32 7.02 -12.09
N GLY A 330 -4.86 7.43 -13.25
CA GLY A 330 -4.97 6.54 -14.41
C GLY A 330 -3.61 6.06 -14.94
N VAL A 331 -2.56 6.90 -14.86
CA VAL A 331 -1.19 6.50 -15.24
C VAL A 331 -0.64 5.47 -14.25
N LEU A 332 -0.92 5.64 -12.95
CA LEU A 332 -0.55 4.68 -11.91
C LEU A 332 -1.26 3.34 -12.11
N GLN A 333 -2.53 3.34 -12.52
CA GLN A 333 -3.26 2.12 -12.85
C GLN A 333 -2.66 1.40 -14.06
N VAL A 334 -2.35 2.11 -15.15
CA VAL A 334 -1.66 1.54 -16.33
C VAL A 334 -0.29 0.97 -15.95
N LEU A 335 0.45 1.66 -15.10
CA LEU A 335 1.76 1.21 -14.61
C LEU A 335 1.65 -0.06 -13.77
N ARG A 336 0.67 -0.13 -12.87
CA ARG A 336 0.33 -1.32 -12.08
C ARG A 336 -0.01 -2.51 -12.98
N GLU A 337 -0.82 -2.30 -14.02
CA GLU A 337 -1.21 -3.34 -14.96
C GLU A 337 -0.03 -3.83 -15.81
N SER A 338 0.84 -2.92 -16.24
CA SER A 338 2.06 -3.20 -17.01
C SER A 338 3.07 -4.06 -16.23
N TRP A 339 3.08 -3.92 -14.90
CA TRP A 339 3.88 -4.79 -14.02
C TRP A 339 3.41 -6.26 -14.02
N GLY A 340 2.14 -6.49 -14.39
CA GLY A 340 1.48 -7.79 -14.41
C GLY A 340 1.08 -8.31 -13.02
N LYS A 341 0.31 -9.41 -12.98
CA LYS A 341 -0.13 -10.03 -11.72
C LYS A 341 1.09 -10.51 -10.92
N ASP A 342 1.18 -10.12 -9.66
CA ASP A 342 2.13 -10.70 -8.71
C ASP A 342 1.88 -12.21 -8.62
N GLY A 343 2.93 -13.00 -8.78
CA GLY A 343 2.86 -14.47 -8.82
C GLY A 343 2.72 -15.11 -7.45
#